data_AF-D1JC92-F1
#
_entry.id   AF-D1JC92-F1
#
_cell.length_a   1.000
_cell.length_b   1.000
_cell.length_c   1.000
_cell.angle_alpha   90.00
_cell.angle_beta   90.00
_cell.angle_gamma   90.00
#
_symmetry.space_group_name_H-M   'P 1'
#
loop_
_entity.id
_entity.type
_entity.pdbx_description
1 polymer ?
#
loop_
_entity_poly.entity_id
_entity_poly.type
_entity_poly.pdbx_seq_one_letter_code
_entity_poly.pdbx_strand_id
1 'polypeptide(L)'
;MKKILIVEKRKKAKELRAKGWSLRKAASHLVAGKDSISKWDKMSNDDIERDERGWKKGRLRVHTKEEETRIIAIRKDLEKEESFFFGADVIMKNYEHIYGENIKKWYVERVLRENGLTKKRQPKVKGRSKYMLYPADTLRKLGKTAMSMDFIGPKFLTGKTEGIHFLVVSCNVVDIYW
;
A
#
# COMPACT_ATOMS: atom_id res chain seq x y z
N MET A 1 -24.26 1.76 -22.21
CA MET A 1 -24.04 0.49 -22.93
C MET A 1 -23.50 -0.55 -21.96
N LYS A 2 -24.19 -1.68 -21.76
CA LYS A 2 -23.67 -2.78 -20.92
C LYS A 2 -22.45 -3.40 -21.62
N LYS A 3 -21.34 -3.58 -20.90
CA LYS A 3 -20.17 -4.31 -21.42
C LYS A 3 -20.56 -5.79 -21.57
N ILE A 4 -20.94 -6.18 -22.78
CA ILE A 4 -21.20 -7.58 -23.13
C ILE A 4 -19.85 -8.32 -23.11
N LEU A 5 -19.79 -9.43 -22.39
CA LEU A 5 -18.58 -10.25 -22.32
C LEU A 5 -18.26 -10.78 -23.73
N ILE A 6 -16.98 -10.88 -24.07
CA ILE A 6 -16.60 -11.28 -25.43
C ILE A 6 -17.03 -12.72 -25.73
N VAL A 7 -17.06 -13.59 -24.72
CA VAL A 7 -17.62 -14.95 -24.83
C VAL A 7 -19.08 -14.91 -25.28
N GLU A 8 -19.90 -14.01 -24.74
CA GLU A 8 -21.30 -13.85 -25.15
C GLU A 8 -21.41 -13.35 -26.60
N LYS A 9 -20.51 -12.45 -27.03
CA LYS A 9 -20.46 -12.01 -28.43
C LYS A 9 -20.11 -13.16 -29.38
N ARG A 10 -19.19 -14.05 -28.98
CA ARG A 10 -18.79 -15.24 -29.77
C ARG A 10 -19.96 -16.22 -29.89
N LYS A 11 -20.66 -16.54 -28.79
CA LYS A 11 -21.84 -17.41 -28.79
C LYS A 11 -22.95 -16.87 -29.70
N LYS A 12 -23.30 -15.59 -29.53
CA LYS A 12 -24.31 -14.93 -30.38
C LYS A 12 -23.90 -14.85 -31.85
N ALA A 13 -22.61 -14.68 -32.16
CA ALA A 13 -22.14 -14.70 -33.54
C ALA A 13 -22.42 -16.06 -34.19
N LYS A 14 -22.12 -17.17 -33.51
CA LYS A 14 -22.37 -18.52 -34.03
C LYS A 14 -23.85 -18.82 -34.19
N GLU A 15 -24.69 -18.39 -33.25
CA GLU A 15 -26.16 -18.48 -33.38
C GLU A 15 -26.69 -17.72 -34.60
N LEU A 16 -26.23 -16.49 -34.83
CA LEU A 16 -26.65 -15.68 -35.98
C LEU A 16 -26.19 -16.30 -37.31
N ARG A 17 -25.00 -16.90 -37.32
CA ARG A 17 -24.46 -17.61 -38.48
C ARG A 17 -25.23 -18.89 -38.78
N ALA A 18 -25.62 -19.66 -37.76
CA ALA A 18 -26.50 -20.81 -37.90
C ALA A 18 -27.90 -20.43 -38.44
N LYS A 19 -28.40 -19.24 -38.09
CA LYS A 19 -29.64 -18.67 -38.64
C LYS A 19 -29.50 -18.13 -40.08
N GLY A 20 -28.36 -18.36 -40.75
CA GLY A 20 -28.13 -17.96 -42.14
C GLY A 20 -27.74 -16.49 -42.35
N TRP A 21 -27.39 -15.74 -41.29
CA TRP A 21 -27.01 -14.34 -41.46
C TRP A 21 -25.66 -14.20 -42.15
N SER A 22 -25.54 -13.20 -43.04
CA SER A 22 -24.25 -12.85 -43.66
C SER A 22 -23.27 -12.28 -42.61
N LEU A 23 -21.97 -12.48 -42.85
CA LEU A 23 -20.91 -11.98 -41.96
C LEU A 23 -21.05 -10.47 -41.68
N ARG A 24 -21.41 -9.68 -42.70
CA ARG A 24 -21.58 -8.23 -42.59
C ARG A 24 -22.78 -7.85 -41.72
N LYS A 25 -23.90 -8.57 -41.87
CA LYS A 25 -25.11 -8.35 -41.07
C LYS A 25 -24.86 -8.68 -39.59
N ALA A 26 -24.20 -9.80 -39.32
CA ALA A 26 -23.80 -10.18 -37.96
C ALA A 26 -22.79 -9.18 -37.35
N ALA A 27 -21.83 -8.68 -38.14
CA ALA A 27 -20.84 -7.67 -37.73
C ALA A 27 -21.48 -6.38 -37.26
N SER A 28 -22.41 -5.86 -38.06
CA SER A 28 -23.17 -4.65 -37.73
C SER A 28 -24.02 -4.84 -36.47
N HIS A 29 -24.64 -6.02 -36.30
CA HIS A 29 -25.51 -6.29 -35.16
C HIS A 29 -24.74 -6.46 -33.83
N LEU A 30 -23.57 -7.10 -33.86
CA LEU A 30 -22.75 -7.35 -32.67
C LEU A 30 -21.74 -6.24 -32.37
N VAL A 31 -21.67 -5.21 -33.23
CA VAL A 31 -20.65 -4.15 -33.20
C VAL A 31 -19.27 -4.78 -33.07
N ALA A 32 -18.92 -5.60 -34.07
CA ALA A 32 -17.67 -6.35 -34.14
C ALA A 32 -17.14 -6.36 -35.59
N GLY A 33 -15.82 -6.54 -35.75
CA GLY A 33 -15.22 -6.67 -37.08
C GLY A 33 -15.66 -7.94 -37.82
N LYS A 34 -15.78 -7.85 -39.15
CA LYS A 34 -16.14 -8.98 -40.01
C LYS A 34 -15.20 -10.18 -39.82
N ASP A 35 -13.91 -9.92 -39.69
CA ASP A 35 -12.89 -10.95 -39.52
C ASP A 35 -13.00 -11.65 -38.17
N SER A 36 -13.35 -10.91 -37.12
CA SER A 36 -13.63 -11.48 -35.81
C SER A 36 -14.79 -12.47 -35.87
N ILE A 37 -15.87 -12.13 -36.59
CA ILE A 37 -17.01 -13.03 -36.73
C ILE A 37 -16.66 -14.23 -37.59
N SER A 38 -15.93 -14.04 -38.70
CA SER A 38 -15.46 -15.17 -39.50
C SER A 38 -14.58 -16.12 -38.70
N LYS A 39 -13.74 -15.58 -37.81
CA LYS A 39 -12.93 -16.36 -36.88
C LYS A 39 -13.80 -17.12 -35.87
N TRP A 40 -14.77 -16.46 -35.22
CA TRP A 40 -15.64 -17.08 -34.22
C TRP A 40 -16.58 -18.14 -34.80
N ASP A 41 -17.03 -17.97 -36.04
CA ASP A 41 -17.86 -18.94 -36.78
C ASP A 41 -17.14 -20.28 -36.96
N LYS A 42 -15.82 -20.22 -37.19
CA LYS A 42 -14.94 -21.39 -37.39
C LYS A 42 -14.40 -22.00 -36.10
N MET A 43 -14.61 -21.36 -34.95
CA MET A 43 -14.12 -21.86 -33.65
C MET A 43 -14.98 -23.02 -33.14
N SER A 44 -14.34 -23.98 -32.46
CA SER A 44 -15.03 -25.04 -31.74
C SER A 44 -15.87 -24.44 -30.59
N ASN A 45 -16.85 -25.19 -30.08
CA ASN A 45 -17.66 -24.71 -28.95
C ASN A 45 -16.80 -24.49 -27.69
N ASP A 46 -15.81 -25.36 -27.46
CA ASP A 46 -14.88 -25.26 -26.32
C ASP A 46 -14.02 -23.99 -26.41
N ASP A 47 -13.54 -23.63 -27.60
CA ASP A 47 -12.73 -22.42 -27.81
C ASP A 47 -13.53 -21.12 -27.68
N ILE A 48 -14.84 -21.18 -27.89
CA ILE A 48 -15.74 -20.03 -27.72
C ILE A 48 -15.85 -19.64 -26.25
N GLU A 49 -15.87 -20.63 -25.36
CA GLU A 49 -15.96 -20.44 -23.91
C GLU A 49 -14.64 -20.02 -23.27
N ARG A 50 -13.51 -20.48 -23.82
CA ARG A 50 -12.19 -20.13 -23.32
C ARG A 50 -11.75 -18.76 -23.84
N ASP A 51 -11.55 -17.82 -22.92
CA ASP A 51 -10.93 -16.53 -23.23
C ASP A 51 -9.54 -16.42 -22.60
N GLU A 52 -8.54 -16.97 -23.30
CA GLU A 52 -7.13 -16.92 -22.86
C GLU A 52 -6.42 -15.61 -23.23
N ARG A 53 -7.16 -14.58 -23.63
CA ARG A 53 -6.57 -13.28 -23.97
C ARG A 53 -6.13 -12.56 -22.71
N GLY A 54 -4.98 -11.89 -22.82
CA GLY A 54 -4.38 -11.14 -21.72
C GLY A 54 -3.22 -11.87 -21.08
N TRP A 55 -2.43 -11.13 -20.31
CA TRP A 55 -1.32 -11.73 -19.57
C TRP A 55 -1.88 -12.56 -18.42
N LYS A 56 -1.49 -13.84 -18.36
CA LYS A 56 -1.80 -14.69 -17.20
C LYS A 56 -1.31 -13.99 -15.93
N LYS A 57 -2.25 -13.64 -15.06
CA LYS A 57 -1.97 -13.00 -13.78
C LYS A 57 -1.09 -13.94 -12.94
N GLY A 58 -0.01 -13.42 -12.35
CA GLY A 58 0.80 -14.17 -11.39
C GLY A 58 2.26 -14.42 -11.77
N ARG A 59 2.75 -14.02 -12.95
CA ARG A 59 4.20 -13.96 -13.21
C ARG A 59 4.76 -12.60 -12.78
N LEU A 60 5.70 -12.64 -11.84
CA LEU A 60 6.51 -11.48 -11.48
C LEU A 60 7.36 -11.07 -12.69
N ARG A 61 7.36 -9.79 -13.03
CA ARG A 61 8.07 -9.25 -14.22
C ARG A 61 9.53 -8.88 -13.95
N VAL A 62 9.86 -8.61 -12.70
CA VAL A 62 11.12 -7.98 -12.28
C VAL A 62 11.69 -8.70 -11.06
N HIS A 63 10.84 -8.96 -10.06
CA HIS A 63 11.25 -9.56 -8.80
C HIS A 63 11.13 -11.08 -8.81
N THR A 64 12.01 -11.75 -8.09
CA THR A 64 12.00 -13.21 -7.94
C THR A 64 11.08 -13.67 -6.81
N LYS A 65 10.73 -14.96 -6.79
CA LYS A 65 10.00 -15.55 -5.65
C LYS A 65 10.86 -15.63 -4.39
N GLU A 66 12.17 -15.72 -4.55
CA GLU A 66 13.11 -15.76 -3.43
C GLU A 66 13.13 -14.43 -2.67
N GLU A 67 13.13 -13.30 -3.39
CA GLU A 67 12.98 -11.98 -2.79
C GLU A 67 11.70 -11.87 -1.95
N GLU A 68 10.59 -12.40 -2.47
CA GLU A 68 9.32 -12.44 -1.75
C GLU A 68 9.43 -13.24 -0.44
N THR A 69 10.04 -14.43 -0.49
CA THR A 69 10.23 -15.25 0.72
C THR A 69 11.11 -14.59 1.76
N ARG A 70 12.18 -13.90 1.33
CA ARG A 70 13.09 -13.16 2.22
C ARG A 70 12.37 -11.99 2.91
N ILE A 71 11.56 -11.23 2.16
CA ILE A 71 10.74 -10.14 2.72
C ILE A 71 9.78 -10.67 3.80
N ILE A 72 9.12 -11.80 3.54
CA ILE A 72 8.20 -12.42 4.50
C ILE A 72 8.93 -12.91 5.74
N ALA A 73 10.12 -13.49 5.59
CA ALA A 73 10.94 -13.94 6.72
C ALA A 73 11.31 -12.77 7.65
N ILE A 74 11.88 -11.69 7.11
CA ILE A 74 12.23 -10.49 7.89
C ILE A 74 10.99 -9.95 8.63
N ARG A 75 9.84 -9.91 7.96
CA ARG A 75 8.59 -9.43 8.59
C ARG A 75 8.20 -10.29 9.79
N LYS A 76 8.29 -11.61 9.68
CA LYS A 76 7.94 -12.56 10.76
C LYS A 76 8.93 -12.52 11.91
N ASP A 77 10.22 -12.37 11.61
CA ASP A 77 11.26 -12.25 12.63
C ASP A 77 11.02 -10.98 13.47
N LEU A 78 10.69 -9.85 12.83
CA LEU A 78 10.32 -8.62 13.52
C LEU A 78 9.04 -8.76 14.37
N GLU A 79 8.07 -9.59 13.95
CA GLU A 79 6.89 -9.88 14.78
C GLU A 79 7.25 -10.73 15.99
N LYS A 80 8.16 -11.70 15.82
CA LYS A 80 8.62 -12.58 16.90
C LYS A 80 9.42 -11.82 17.96
N GLU A 81 10.18 -10.82 17.56
CA GLU A 81 10.91 -9.92 18.47
C GLU A 81 10.00 -8.88 19.15
N GLU A 82 8.69 -8.90 18.87
CA GLU A 82 7.72 -7.89 19.33
C GLU A 82 8.16 -6.45 19.00
N SER A 83 8.93 -6.27 17.92
CA SER A 83 9.44 -4.97 17.50
C SER A 83 8.28 -4.02 17.23
N PHE A 84 8.34 -2.80 17.76
CA PHE A 84 7.32 -1.79 17.50
C PHE A 84 7.33 -1.33 16.02
N PHE A 85 8.51 -1.36 15.40
CA PHE A 85 8.72 -0.90 14.02
C PHE A 85 8.94 -2.07 13.07
N PHE A 86 7.91 -2.39 12.28
CA PHE A 86 7.97 -3.47 11.27
C PHE A 86 7.39 -3.06 9.91
N GLY A 87 7.33 -1.75 9.66
CA GLY A 87 6.85 -1.20 8.40
C GLY A 87 7.79 -1.50 7.22
N ALA A 88 7.31 -1.19 6.01
CA ALA A 88 8.06 -1.43 4.77
C ALA A 88 9.47 -0.80 4.79
N ASP A 89 9.62 0.39 5.38
CA ASP A 89 10.91 1.09 5.46
C ASP A 89 11.93 0.34 6.34
N VAL A 90 11.47 -0.28 7.43
CA VAL A 90 12.35 -1.09 8.31
C VAL A 90 12.79 -2.35 7.58
N ILE A 91 11.85 -3.01 6.91
CA ILE A 91 12.13 -4.23 6.15
C ILE A 91 13.12 -3.96 5.03
N MET A 92 12.99 -2.84 4.32
CA MET A 92 13.96 -2.44 3.29
C MET A 92 15.37 -2.29 3.87
N LYS A 93 15.51 -1.58 4.99
CA LYS A 93 16.82 -1.40 5.64
C LYS A 93 17.41 -2.72 6.12
N ASN A 94 16.61 -3.59 6.72
CA ASN A 94 17.06 -4.91 7.14
C ASN A 94 17.45 -5.77 5.94
N TYR A 95 16.69 -5.70 4.84
CA TYR A 95 17.00 -6.42 3.62
C TYR A 95 18.35 -5.97 3.04
N GLU A 96 18.56 -4.66 2.93
CA GLU A 96 19.82 -4.09 2.46
C GLU A 96 20.98 -4.47 3.38
N HIS A 97 20.77 -4.46 4.70
CA HIS A 97 21.79 -4.83 5.67
C HIS A 97 22.20 -6.32 5.59
N ILE A 98 21.23 -7.23 5.40
CA ILE A 98 21.46 -8.68 5.38
C ILE A 98 22.01 -9.14 4.02
N TYR A 99 21.46 -8.62 2.92
CA TYR A 99 21.74 -9.13 1.56
C TYR A 99 22.59 -8.18 0.70
N GLY A 100 22.81 -6.93 1.13
CA GLY A 100 23.54 -5.93 0.33
C GLY A 100 22.79 -5.44 -0.91
N GLU A 101 21.51 -5.81 -1.04
CA GLU A 101 20.67 -5.54 -2.21
C GLU A 101 19.59 -4.53 -1.90
N ASN A 102 19.32 -3.64 -2.85
CA ASN A 102 18.31 -2.60 -2.71
C ASN A 102 16.98 -3.02 -3.33
N ILE A 103 15.92 -3.07 -2.51
CA ILE A 103 14.56 -3.37 -2.94
C ILE A 103 13.69 -2.11 -2.96
N LYS A 104 12.81 -2.01 -3.95
CA LYS A 104 11.85 -0.90 -4.04
C LYS A 104 10.72 -1.03 -3.02
N LYS A 105 10.43 0.05 -2.30
CA LYS A 105 9.35 0.14 -1.30
C LYS A 105 7.99 -0.40 -1.78
N TRP A 106 7.56 -0.01 -2.97
CA TRP A 106 6.27 -0.44 -3.52
C TRP A 106 6.17 -1.96 -3.67
N TYR A 107 7.29 -2.66 -3.91
CA TYR A 107 7.32 -4.11 -4.03
C TYR A 107 7.15 -4.76 -2.66
N VAL A 108 7.88 -4.28 -1.65
CA VAL A 108 7.72 -4.72 -0.24
C VAL A 108 6.28 -4.53 0.22
N GLU A 109 5.71 -3.34 0.03
CA GLU A 109 4.31 -3.05 0.39
C GLU A 109 3.31 -3.96 -0.33
N ARG A 110 3.56 -4.28 -1.61
CA ARG A 110 2.74 -5.21 -2.37
C ARG A 110 2.82 -6.62 -1.79
N VAL A 111 4.02 -7.13 -1.53
CA VAL A 111 4.25 -8.47 -0.95
C VAL A 111 3.54 -8.58 0.39
N LEU A 112 3.71 -7.60 1.28
CA LEU A 112 3.05 -7.59 2.58
C LEU A 112 1.52 -7.57 2.45
N ARG A 113 0.98 -6.80 1.50
CA ARG A 113 -0.47 -6.74 1.24
C ARG A 113 -1.03 -8.02 0.67
N GLU A 114 -0.35 -8.63 -0.29
CA GLU A 114 -0.75 -9.89 -0.92
C GLU A 114 -0.74 -11.06 0.08
N ASN A 115 0.17 -11.02 1.06
CA ASN A 115 0.28 -12.00 2.13
C ASN A 115 -0.52 -11.66 3.41
N GLY A 116 -1.32 -10.59 3.40
CA GLY A 116 -2.18 -10.23 4.55
C GLY A 116 -1.44 -9.67 5.77
N LEU A 117 -0.15 -9.31 5.64
CA LEU A 117 0.72 -8.80 6.71
C LEU A 117 0.56 -7.28 6.94
N THR A 118 -0.35 -6.63 6.21
CA THR A 118 -0.76 -5.22 6.39
C THR A 118 -2.24 -5.12 6.68
N LYS A 119 -2.60 -4.28 7.65
CA LYS A 119 -4.01 -3.96 7.93
C LYS A 119 -4.58 -3.10 6.80
N LYS A 120 -5.78 -3.45 6.33
CA LYS A 120 -6.53 -2.59 5.40
C LYS A 120 -6.89 -1.28 6.10
N ARG A 121 -6.81 -0.17 5.37
CA ARG A 121 -7.28 1.14 5.84
C ARG A 121 -8.75 1.01 6.23
N GLN A 122 -9.04 1.20 7.51
CA GLN A 122 -10.40 1.21 8.02
C GLN A 122 -11.06 2.56 7.70
N PRO A 123 -12.36 2.59 7.39
CA PRO A 123 -13.08 3.86 7.21
C PRO A 123 -12.99 4.70 8.49
N LYS A 124 -12.89 6.03 8.32
CA LYS A 124 -12.93 6.95 9.47
C LYS A 124 -14.34 6.92 10.05
N VAL A 125 -14.47 6.38 11.27
CA VAL A 125 -15.73 6.42 12.02
C VAL A 125 -15.77 7.70 12.86
N LYS A 126 -16.84 8.49 12.73
CA LYS A 126 -17.05 9.71 13.52
C LYS A 126 -17.05 9.33 15.01
N GLY A 127 -16.19 9.96 15.81
CA GLY A 127 -16.07 9.69 17.25
C GLY A 127 -14.97 8.71 17.67
N ARG A 128 -14.28 8.02 16.74
CA ARG A 128 -13.15 7.13 17.12
C ARG A 128 -11.98 7.90 17.76
N SER A 129 -11.75 9.14 17.33
CA SER A 129 -10.76 10.04 17.95
C SER A 129 -11.21 10.57 19.31
N LYS A 130 -12.51 10.52 19.64
CA LYS A 130 -13.04 10.94 20.95
C LYS A 130 -12.65 9.96 22.05
N TYR A 131 -12.47 8.69 21.69
CA TYR A 131 -12.01 7.60 22.57
C TYR A 131 -10.50 7.40 22.57
N MET A 132 -9.81 7.84 21.51
CA MET A 132 -8.37 8.01 21.57
C MET A 132 -8.12 9.27 22.39
N LEU A 133 -8.06 9.12 23.71
CA LEU A 133 -7.37 10.01 24.64
C LEU A 133 -5.87 10.06 24.25
N TYR A 134 -5.56 10.40 22.98
CA TYR A 134 -4.30 11.05 22.66
C TYR A 134 -4.19 12.20 23.63
N PRO A 135 -3.00 12.43 24.17
CA PRO A 135 -2.84 12.87 25.54
C PRO A 135 -3.26 14.33 25.75
N ALA A 136 -4.43 14.81 25.33
CA ALA A 136 -4.93 16.12 25.72
C ALA A 136 -5.13 16.16 27.24
N ASP A 137 -5.70 15.10 27.82
CA ASP A 137 -5.80 14.94 29.27
C ASP A 137 -4.45 14.68 29.92
N THR A 138 -3.58 13.85 29.32
CA THR A 138 -2.24 13.60 29.86
C THR A 138 -1.34 14.85 29.75
N LEU A 139 -1.42 15.62 28.65
CA LEU A 139 -0.73 16.89 28.43
C LEU A 139 -1.30 17.99 29.33
N ARG A 140 -2.62 18.04 29.57
CA ARG A 140 -3.23 18.94 30.58
C ARG A 140 -2.75 18.61 31.99
N LYS A 141 -2.68 17.33 32.34
CA LYS A 141 -2.20 16.86 33.66
C LYS A 141 -0.69 17.00 33.82
N LEU A 142 0.08 16.97 32.73
CA LEU A 142 1.54 17.19 32.72
C LEU A 142 1.93 18.64 33.04
N GLY A 143 0.98 19.59 33.11
CA GLY A 143 1.25 20.97 33.49
C GLY A 143 2.21 21.68 32.52
N LYS A 144 2.88 22.74 33.00
CA LYS A 144 3.96 23.43 32.27
C LYS A 144 5.13 22.46 32.10
N THR A 145 5.16 21.75 30.98
CA THR A 145 6.24 20.83 30.65
C THR A 145 7.44 21.64 30.17
N ALA A 146 8.54 21.58 30.94
CA ALA A 146 9.82 22.09 30.49
C ALA A 146 10.25 21.24 29.28
N MET A 147 10.32 21.85 28.08
CA MET A 147 10.73 21.13 26.86
C MET A 147 12.22 20.80 26.88
N SER A 148 13.02 21.65 27.52
CA SER A 148 14.46 21.50 27.64
C SER A 148 14.94 22.19 28.91
N MET A 149 15.93 21.56 29.55
CA MET A 149 16.64 22.06 30.72
C MET A 149 18.12 21.96 30.39
N ASP A 150 18.74 23.10 30.09
CA ASP A 150 20.15 23.16 29.76
C ASP A 150 20.95 23.71 30.95
N PHE A 151 21.99 22.98 31.33
CA PHE A 151 23.00 23.49 32.24
C PHE A 151 23.98 24.34 31.44
N ILE A 152 23.86 25.65 31.57
CA ILE A 152 24.90 26.55 31.09
C ILE A 152 26.03 26.46 32.11
N GLY A 153 27.20 25.99 31.66
CA GLY A 153 28.41 25.91 32.49
C GLY A 153 28.75 27.24 33.18
N PRO A 154 29.70 27.23 34.14
CA PRO A 154 29.97 28.37 35.00
C PRO A 154 30.23 29.63 34.18
N LYS A 155 29.41 30.67 34.40
CA LYS A 155 29.64 32.01 33.85
C LYS A 155 30.19 32.91 34.93
N PHE A 156 31.20 33.69 34.57
CA PHE A 156 31.89 34.61 35.46
C PHE A 156 31.42 36.03 35.16
N LEU A 157 30.97 36.74 36.19
CA LEU A 157 30.71 38.19 36.09
C LEU A 157 32.05 38.92 36.19
N THR A 158 32.19 40.03 35.46
CA THR A 158 33.40 40.86 35.46
C THR A 158 33.73 41.29 36.89
N GLY A 159 34.91 40.89 37.40
CA GLY A 159 35.37 41.20 38.76
C GLY A 159 35.06 40.15 39.83
N LYS A 160 34.50 38.99 39.49
CA LYS A 160 34.32 37.86 40.43
C LYS A 160 35.07 36.61 39.97
N THR A 161 35.73 35.94 40.92
CA THR A 161 36.47 34.68 40.72
C THR A 161 35.62 33.44 40.88
N GLU A 162 34.49 33.53 41.59
CA GLU A 162 33.55 32.42 41.76
C GLU A 162 32.54 32.38 40.60
N GLY A 163 32.43 31.22 39.95
CA GLY A 163 31.51 31.00 38.82
C GLY A 163 30.07 30.85 39.30
N ILE A 164 29.14 31.51 38.63
CA ILE A 164 27.71 31.38 38.91
C ILE A 164 27.12 30.31 37.99
N HIS A 165 26.39 29.37 38.57
CA HIS A 165 25.63 28.36 37.81
C HIS A 165 24.26 28.92 37.43
N PHE A 166 23.98 28.97 36.12
CA PHE A 166 22.68 29.38 35.61
C PHE A 166 21.88 28.17 35.19
N LEU A 167 20.68 28.03 35.76
CA LEU A 167 19.68 27.08 35.29
C LEU A 167 18.68 27.83 34.41
N VAL A 168 18.66 27.52 33.12
CA VAL A 168 17.72 28.12 32.17
C VAL A 168 16.66 27.09 31.82
N VAL A 169 15.41 27.41 32.14
CA VAL A 169 14.24 26.61 31.76
C VAL A 169 13.53 27.32 30.62
N SER A 170 13.53 26.71 29.44
CA SER A 170 12.67 27.16 28.34
C SER A 170 11.31 26.51 28.49
N CYS A 171 10.32 27.29 28.92
CA CYS A 171 8.91 26.91 28.90
C CYS A 171 8.23 27.57 27.71
N ASN A 172 7.68 26.77 26.80
CA ASN A 172 6.68 27.30 25.88
C ASN A 172 5.34 27.33 26.61
N VAL A 173 4.78 28.53 26.81
CA VAL A 173 3.37 28.68 27.16
C VAL A 173 2.60 28.41 25.87
N VAL A 174 2.13 27.17 25.71
CA VAL A 174 1.21 26.86 24.63
C VAL A 174 -0.19 27.22 25.14
N ASP A 175 -0.60 28.46 24.89
CA ASP A 175 -2.00 28.84 25.06
C ASP A 175 -2.81 28.19 23.94
N ILE A 176 -3.33 27.00 24.22
CA ILE A 176 -4.22 26.28 23.31
C ILE A 176 -5.62 26.89 23.47
N TYR A 177 -5.89 27.95 22.72
CA TYR A 177 -7.27 28.44 22.52
C TYR A 177 -8.00 27.49 21.58
N TRP A 178 -9.15 26.96 22.04
CA TRP A 178 -10.13 26.24 21.23
C TRP A 178 -11.32 27.16 20.94
#